data_AF-A0A966ET25-F1
#
_entry.id   AF-A0A966ET25-F1
#
_cell.length_a   1.000
_cell.length_b   1.000
_cell.length_c   1.000
_cell.angle_alpha   90.00
_cell.angle_beta   90.00
_cell.angle_gamma   90.00
#
_symmetry.space_group_name_H-M   'P 1'
#
loop_
_entity.id
_entity.type
_entity.pdbx_description
1 polymer ?
#
loop_
_entity_poly.entity_id
_entity_poly.type
_entity_poly.pdbx_seq_one_letter_code
_entity_poly.pdbx_strand_id
1 'polypeptide(L)'
;SHLKKNPSIRGLTQLIDLHIDNTHGVAKETLAILRSFAEALVADKPAYRCNGCGFEGKRMRWHCPVCKDWATIEPIFGLEGE
;
A
#
# COMPACT_ATOMS: atom_id res chain seq x y z
N SER A 1 17.33 -9.40 1.22
CA SER A 1 16.35 -8.68 0.39
C SER A 1 15.61 -7.67 1.25
N HIS A 2 15.51 -6.42 0.82
CA HIS A 2 14.82 -5.35 1.54
C HIS A 2 13.35 -5.70 1.85
N LEU A 3 12.67 -6.38 0.92
CA LEU A 3 11.30 -6.87 1.03
C LEU A 3 11.02 -7.82 2.21
N LYS A 4 12.02 -8.57 2.69
CA LYS A 4 11.86 -9.47 3.86
C LYS A 4 11.90 -8.71 5.18
N LYS A 5 12.55 -7.54 5.22
CA LYS A 5 12.69 -6.74 6.44
C LYS A 5 11.51 -5.78 6.64
N ASN A 6 10.92 -5.32 5.54
CA ASN A 6 9.75 -4.45 5.52
C ASN A 6 8.67 -5.08 4.63
N PRO A 7 7.89 -6.04 5.16
CA PRO A 7 6.81 -6.64 4.39
C PRO A 7 5.71 -5.60 4.15
N SER A 8 5.32 -5.43 2.89
CA SER A 8 4.20 -4.58 2.49
C SER A 8 3.46 -5.22 1.31
N ILE A 9 2.17 -4.94 1.17
CA ILE A 9 1.37 -5.42 0.03
C ILE A 9 1.92 -4.86 -1.28
N ARG A 10 2.38 -3.60 -1.29
CA ARG A 10 3.08 -3.01 -2.45
C ARG A 10 4.33 -3.80 -2.81
N GLY A 11 5.13 -4.19 -1.81
CA GLY A 11 6.31 -5.03 -2.01
C GLY A 11 5.99 -6.42 -2.54
N LEU A 12 4.85 -7.00 -2.12
CA LEU A 12 4.33 -8.26 -2.67
C LEU A 12 3.95 -8.11 -4.15
N THR A 13 3.20 -7.07 -4.52
CA THR A 13 2.84 -6.81 -5.93
C THR A 13 4.09 -6.64 -6.79
N GLN A 14 5.09 -5.87 -6.32
CA GLN A 14 6.37 -5.72 -7.02
C GLN A 14 7.10 -7.05 -7.20
N LEU A 15 7.10 -7.91 -6.18
CA LEU A 15 7.72 -9.23 -6.29
C LEU A 15 6.99 -10.11 -7.32
N ILE A 16 5.66 -10.08 -7.35
CA ILE A 16 4.87 -10.80 -8.34
C ILE A 16 5.20 -10.29 -9.76
N ASP A 17 5.26 -8.97 -9.95
CA ASP A 17 5.57 -8.33 -11.23
C ASP A 17 6.96 -8.75 -11.75
N LEU A 18 7.96 -8.91 -10.87
CA LEU A 18 9.29 -9.40 -11.25
C LEU A 18 9.30 -10.84 -11.78
N HIS A 19 8.35 -11.67 -11.34
CA HIS A 19 8.30 -13.10 -11.69
C HIS A 19 7.30 -13.43 -12.80
N ILE A 20 6.25 -12.63 -12.97
CA ILE A 20 5.13 -12.95 -13.86
C ILE A 20 5.54 -13.01 -15.34
N ASP A 21 6.52 -12.21 -15.75
CA ASP A 21 7.01 -12.15 -17.14
C ASP A 21 7.78 -13.41 -17.54
N ASN A 22 8.46 -14.04 -16.58
CA ASN A 22 9.26 -15.25 -16.78
C ASN A 22 8.49 -16.54 -16.44
N THR A 23 7.19 -16.43 -16.17
CA THR A 23 6.32 -17.55 -15.79
C THR A 23 5.32 -17.86 -16.90
N HIS A 24 4.99 -19.15 -17.10
CA HIS A 24 4.07 -19.59 -18.17
C HIS A 24 2.99 -20.53 -17.64
N GLY A 25 1.91 -20.69 -18.43
CA GLY A 25 0.79 -21.57 -18.14
C GLY A 25 0.05 -21.23 -16.85
N VAL A 26 -0.42 -22.26 -16.13
CA VAL A 26 -1.20 -22.15 -14.89
C VAL A 26 -0.51 -21.30 -13.82
N ALA A 27 0.82 -21.34 -13.74
CA ALA A 27 1.57 -20.55 -12.77
C ALA A 27 1.45 -19.04 -13.04
N LYS A 28 1.42 -18.62 -14.31
CA LYS A 28 1.23 -17.21 -14.69
C LYS A 28 -0.18 -16.74 -14.34
N GLU A 29 -1.19 -17.55 -14.63
CA GLU A 29 -2.59 -17.27 -14.28
C GLU A 29 -2.76 -17.15 -12.75
N THR A 30 -2.14 -18.06 -12.00
CA THR A 30 -2.16 -18.02 -10.52
C THR A 30 -1.52 -16.74 -9.99
N LEU A 31 -0.35 -16.33 -10.52
CA LEU A 31 0.31 -15.09 -10.14
C LEU A 31 -0.54 -13.86 -10.46
N ALA A 32 -1.24 -13.85 -11.62
CA ALA A 32 -2.13 -12.76 -11.98
C ALA A 32 -3.32 -12.62 -11.00
N ILE A 33 -3.88 -13.73 -10.52
CA ILE A 33 -4.93 -13.74 -9.50
C ILE A 33 -4.39 -13.22 -8.16
N LEU A 34 -3.22 -13.70 -7.73
CA LEU A 34 -2.61 -13.23 -6.48
C LEU A 34 -2.30 -11.73 -6.54
N ARG A 35 -1.88 -11.23 -7.70
CA ARG A 35 -1.65 -9.80 -7.95
C ARG A 35 -2.93 -8.99 -7.79
N SER A 36 -4.04 -9.42 -8.38
CA SER A 36 -5.32 -8.70 -8.29
C SER A 36 -5.89 -8.70 -6.87
N PHE A 37 -5.70 -9.79 -6.12
CA PHE A 37 -6.07 -9.84 -4.70
C PHE A 37 -5.22 -8.89 -3.87
N ALA A 38 -3.90 -8.86 -4.09
CA ALA A 38 -3.02 -7.91 -3.42
C ALA A 38 -3.44 -6.45 -3.71
N GLU A 39 -3.75 -6.10 -4.95
CA GLU A 39 -4.25 -4.77 -5.31
C GLU A 39 -5.58 -4.44 -4.63
N ALA A 40 -6.52 -5.40 -4.59
CA ALA A 40 -7.81 -5.22 -3.95
C ALA A 40 -7.70 -4.95 -2.43
N LEU A 41 -6.72 -5.55 -1.75
CA LEU A 41 -6.50 -5.34 -0.31
C LEU A 41 -6.11 -3.89 0.04
N VAL A 42 -5.48 -3.16 -0.89
CA VAL A 42 -4.99 -1.79 -0.67
C VAL A 42 -5.77 -0.71 -1.42
N ALA A 43 -6.62 -1.07 -2.38
CA ALA A 43 -7.29 -0.11 -3.27
C ALA A 43 -8.10 0.98 -2.52
N ASP A 44 -8.71 0.63 -1.39
CA ASP A 44 -9.51 1.57 -0.59
C ASP A 44 -8.86 2.01 0.73
N LYS A 45 -7.63 1.59 0.98
CA LYS A 45 -6.93 1.95 2.22
C LYS A 45 -6.47 3.42 2.17
N PRO A 46 -6.56 4.14 3.30
CA PRO A 46 -5.96 5.45 3.40
C PRO A 46 -4.44 5.33 3.31
N ALA A 47 -3.81 6.34 2.71
CA ALA A 47 -2.35 6.40 2.61
C ALA A 47 -1.75 7.32 3.70
N TYR A 48 -2.58 8.16 4.33
CA TYR A 48 -2.17 9.18 5.27
C TYR A 48 -3.11 9.24 6.47
N ARG A 49 -2.56 9.52 7.64
CA ARG A 49 -3.30 9.71 8.90
C ARG A 49 -2.82 10.94 9.65
N CYS A 50 -3.75 11.67 10.25
CA CYS A 50 -3.46 12.76 11.18
C CYS A 50 -3.11 12.21 12.57
N ASN A 51 -1.93 12.53 13.10
CA ASN A 51 -1.51 12.12 14.45
C ASN A 51 -2.20 12.90 15.58
N GLY A 52 -2.81 14.06 15.28
CA GLY A 52 -3.56 14.86 16.26
C GLY A 52 -4.99 14.38 16.48
N CYS A 53 -5.70 13.99 15.41
CA CYS A 53 -7.14 13.69 15.49
C CYS A 53 -7.56 12.39 14.79
N GLY A 54 -6.65 11.65 14.19
CA GLY A 54 -6.94 10.38 13.52
C GLY A 54 -7.61 10.48 12.14
N PHE A 55 -7.75 11.68 11.57
CA PHE A 55 -8.28 11.84 10.20
C PHE A 55 -7.46 11.03 9.20
N GLU A 56 -8.12 10.25 8.34
CA GLU A 56 -7.49 9.41 7.32
C GLU A 56 -7.81 9.90 5.91
N GLY A 57 -6.85 9.79 5.00
CA GLY A 57 -7.02 10.21 3.61
C GLY A 57 -6.10 9.50 2.64
N LYS A 58 -6.51 9.48 1.36
CA LYS A 58 -5.70 8.90 0.28
C LYS A 58 -4.63 9.85 -0.28
N ARG A 59 -4.72 11.16 0.01
CA ARG A 59 -3.80 12.19 -0.51
C ARG A 59 -3.21 12.99 0.63
N MET A 60 -1.94 13.35 0.48
CA MET A 60 -1.25 14.24 1.41
C MET A 60 -1.96 15.60 1.48
N ARG A 61 -2.18 16.10 2.69
CA ARG A 61 -2.67 17.45 2.94
C ARG A 61 -1.83 18.06 4.05
N TRP A 62 -1.35 19.28 3.82
CA TRP A 62 -0.57 20.02 4.81
C TRP A 62 -1.41 20.53 5.98
N HIS A 63 -2.70 20.82 5.72
CA HIS A 63 -3.67 21.30 6.70
C HIS A 63 -4.74 20.24 6.94
N CYS A 64 -4.92 19.84 8.20
CA CYS A 64 -5.89 18.82 8.54
C CYS A 64 -7.33 19.35 8.41
N PRO A 65 -8.21 18.71 7.63
CA PRO A 65 -9.58 19.18 7.45
C PRO A 65 -10.44 19.04 8.71
N VAL A 66 -10.04 18.20 9.68
CA VAL A 66 -10.78 17.96 10.93
C VAL A 66 -10.27 18.84 12.08
N CYS A 67 -9.04 18.65 12.56
CA CYS A 67 -8.51 19.43 13.69
C CYS A 67 -7.97 20.83 13.30
N LYS A 68 -7.84 21.13 12.02
CA LYS A 68 -7.31 22.41 11.50
C LYS A 68 -5.86 22.71 11.86
N ASP A 69 -5.11 21.71 12.34
CA ASP A 69 -3.67 21.83 12.56
C ASP A 69 -2.88 21.63 11.27
N TRP A 70 -1.67 22.19 11.24
CA TRP A 70 -0.72 22.05 10.16
C TRP A 70 0.31 20.96 10.47
N ALA A 71 0.81 20.31 9.41
CA ALA A 71 1.90 19.33 9.50
C ALA A 71 1.65 18.16 10.46
N THR A 72 0.38 17.80 10.70
CA THR A 72 -0.02 16.68 11.56
C THR A 72 -0.37 15.41 10.77
N ILE A 73 -0.53 15.50 9.45
CA ILE A 73 -0.85 14.37 8.58
C ILE A 73 0.47 13.74 8.11
N GLU A 74 0.62 12.44 8.33
CA GLU A 74 1.80 11.64 7.98
C GLU A 74 1.41 10.40 7.17
N PRO A 75 2.32 9.82 6.37
CA PRO A 75 2.10 8.54 5.70
C PRO A 75 1.82 7.42 6.70
N ILE A 76 0.95 6.48 6.32
CA ILE A 76 0.75 5.25 7.07
C ILE A 76 1.82 4.24 6.64
N PHE A 77 2.57 3.69 7.59
CA PHE A 77 3.58 2.66 7.36
C PHE A 77 3.09 1.27 7.75
N GLY A 78 3.68 0.24 7.16
CA GLY A 78 3.43 -1.17 7.51
C GLY A 78 2.79 -1.98 6.39
N LEU A 79 2.10 -3.07 6.73
CA LEU A 79 1.63 -4.04 5.72
C LEU A 79 0.75 -3.40 4.62
N GLU A 80 -0.19 -2.55 5.03
CA GLU A 80 -1.14 -1.87 4.14
C GLU A 80 -0.66 -0.47 3.70
N GLY A 81 0.48 -0.03 4.26
CA GLY A 81 1.06 1.29 4.08
C GLY A 81 2.35 1.26 3.24
N GLU A 82 3.10 2.36 3.29
CA GLU A 82 4.44 2.46 2.69
C GLU A 82 5.52 1.76 3.54
#